data_AF-A0A1J0AKR5-F1
#
_entry.id   AF-A0A1J0AKR5-F1
#
_cell.length_a   1.000
_cell.length_b   1.000
_cell.length_c   1.000
_cell.angle_alpha   90.00
_cell.angle_beta   90.00
_cell.angle_gamma   90.00
#
_symmetry.space_group_name_H-M   'P 1'
#
loop_
_entity.id
_entity.type
_entity.pdbx_description
1 polymer ?
#
loop_
_entity_poly.entity_id
_entity_poly.type
_entity_poly.pdbx_seq_one_letter_code
_entity_poly.pdbx_strand_id
1 'polypeptide(L)'
;MYRRAESVFSKFDDEKLKSIAVNWLNKGILYLRSISGHDFLRRKKRKQIEEIRYIVTKSIHNFPNNVFNYNRDSLINDLSWFVCDMAEIENKLITECTDTPLFKSIMFDINNILKSCEKTREL
;
A
#
# COMPACT_ATOMS: atom_id res chain seq x y z
N MET A 1 5.16 -1.82 -12.73
CA MET A 1 5.37 -1.39 -11.32
C MET A 1 5.80 -2.55 -10.44
N TYR A 2 5.09 -3.68 -10.47
CA TYR A 2 5.40 -4.90 -9.69
C TYR A 2 6.89 -5.29 -9.69
N ARG A 3 7.49 -5.59 -10.85
CA ARG A 3 8.90 -6.03 -10.95
C ARG A 3 9.89 -5.04 -10.34
N ARG A 4 9.59 -3.75 -10.42
CA ARG A 4 10.40 -2.70 -9.79
C ARG A 4 10.29 -2.79 -8.27
N ALA A 5 9.07 -2.92 -7.74
CA ALA A 5 8.84 -3.05 -6.31
C ALA A 5 9.49 -4.34 -5.75
N GLU A 6 9.28 -5.47 -6.41
CA GLU A 6 9.88 -6.77 -6.07
C GLU A 6 11.42 -6.67 -5.98
N SER A 7 12.06 -6.08 -6.99
CA SER A 7 13.52 -5.88 -7.01
C SER A 7 14.04 -4.91 -5.94
N VAL A 8 13.20 -3.97 -5.46
CA VAL A 8 13.56 -3.07 -4.37
C VAL A 8 13.47 -3.81 -3.04
N PHE A 9 12.34 -4.49 -2.79
CA PHE A 9 12.11 -5.21 -1.54
C PHE A 9 13.07 -6.39 -1.36
N SER A 10 13.50 -7.05 -2.44
CA SER A 10 14.47 -8.13 -2.36
C SER A 10 15.82 -7.71 -1.75
N LYS A 11 16.14 -6.42 -1.75
CA LYS A 11 17.37 -5.84 -1.19
C LYS A 11 17.28 -5.47 0.28
N PHE A 12 16.09 -5.48 0.88
CA PHE A 12 15.92 -5.13 2.29
C PHE A 12 16.12 -6.34 3.20
N ASP A 13 16.66 -6.12 4.39
CA ASP A 13 16.69 -7.15 5.43
C ASP A 13 15.27 -7.48 5.93
N ASP A 14 15.16 -8.60 6.64
CA ASP A 14 13.89 -9.15 7.11
C ASP A 14 13.16 -8.19 8.06
N GLU A 15 13.90 -7.50 8.95
CA GLU A 15 13.34 -6.57 9.91
C GLU A 15 12.78 -5.32 9.22
N LYS A 16 13.46 -4.83 8.19
CA LYS A 16 12.99 -3.73 7.36
C LYS A 16 11.71 -4.11 6.61
N LEU A 17 11.64 -5.33 6.05
CA LEU A 17 10.44 -5.82 5.38
C LEU A 17 9.24 -5.91 6.34
N LYS A 18 9.43 -6.50 7.53
CA LYS A 18 8.40 -6.57 8.57
C LYS A 18 7.93 -5.18 9.01
N SER A 19 8.88 -4.26 9.24
CA SER A 19 8.59 -2.89 9.63
C SER A 19 7.72 -2.16 8.59
N ILE A 20 8.04 -2.31 7.30
CA ILE A 20 7.25 -1.74 6.20
C ILE A 20 5.84 -2.34 6.21
N ALA A 21 5.72 -3.68 6.29
CA ALA A 21 4.44 -4.37 6.28
C ALA A 21 3.54 -3.96 7.44
N VAL A 22 4.07 -3.87 8.66
CA VAL A 22 3.31 -3.42 9.85
C VAL A 22 2.88 -1.96 9.71
N ASN A 23 3.76 -1.08 9.22
CA ASN A 23 3.42 0.32 8.98
C ASN A 23 2.31 0.47 7.93
N TRP A 24 2.40 -0.25 6.81
CA TRP A 24 1.39 -0.20 5.75
C TRP A 24 0.08 -0.88 6.14
N LEU A 25 0.11 -1.95 6.95
CA LEU A 25 -1.08 -2.53 7.56
C LEU A 25 -1.82 -1.46 8.40
N ASN A 26 -1.11 -0.79 9.30
CA ASN A 26 -1.69 0.23 10.17
C ASN A 26 -2.26 1.40 9.37
N LYS A 27 -1.49 1.93 8.41
CA LYS A 27 -1.95 3.02 7.53
C LYS A 27 -3.16 2.60 6.69
N GLY A 28 -3.16 1.39 6.15
CA GLY A 28 -4.27 0.83 5.37
C GLY A 28 -5.56 0.71 6.20
N ILE A 29 -5.48 0.20 7.42
CA ILE A 29 -6.63 0.11 8.34
C ILE A 29 -7.18 1.50 8.69
N LEU A 30 -6.30 2.45 9.00
CA LEU A 30 -6.70 3.83 9.29
C LEU A 30 -7.33 4.49 8.06
N TYR A 31 -6.78 4.24 6.88
CA TYR A 31 -7.31 4.76 5.62
C TYR A 31 -8.72 4.22 5.36
N LEU A 32 -8.93 2.91 5.46
CA LEU A 32 -10.24 2.27 5.36
C LEU A 32 -11.27 2.90 6.31
N ARG A 33 -10.88 3.15 7.57
CA ARG A 33 -11.74 3.85 8.54
C ARG A 33 -12.09 5.27 8.09
N SER A 34 -11.10 6.02 7.59
CA SER A 34 -11.31 7.41 7.17
C SER A 34 -12.30 7.55 6.00
N ILE A 35 -12.30 6.60 5.07
CA ILE A 35 -13.19 6.60 3.90
C ILE A 35 -14.53 5.88 4.12
N SER A 36 -14.74 5.33 5.32
CA SER A 36 -16.00 4.69 5.72
C SER A 36 -16.94 5.64 6.47
N GLY A 37 -16.55 6.90 6.67
CA GLY A 37 -17.34 7.92 7.37
C GLY A 37 -18.61 8.36 6.63
N HIS A 38 -19.56 8.93 7.39
CA HIS A 38 -20.91 9.27 6.94
C HIS A 38 -20.96 10.26 5.77
N ASP A 39 -19.92 11.10 5.61
CA ASP A 39 -19.80 12.08 4.53
C ASP A 39 -19.46 11.44 3.17
N PHE A 40 -18.73 10.33 3.17
CA PHE A 40 -18.39 9.56 1.97
C PHE A 40 -19.57 8.74 1.43
N LEU A 41 -20.51 8.35 2.31
CA LEU A 41 -21.65 7.48 2.00
C LEU A 41 -22.82 8.20 1.31
N ARG A 42 -22.87 9.54 1.33
CA ARG A 42 -23.99 10.33 0.77
C ARG A 42 -23.93 10.59 -0.74
N ARG A 43 -22.90 10.14 -1.47
CA ARG A 43 -22.62 10.58 -2.85
C ARG A 43 -22.74 9.51 -3.94
N LYS A 44 -22.98 9.99 -5.17
CA LYS A 44 -22.96 9.35 -6.50
C LYS A 44 -21.70 8.47 -6.81
N LYS A 45 -20.72 8.44 -5.90
CA LYS A 45 -19.42 7.76 -6.00
C LYS A 45 -19.30 6.52 -5.11
N ARG A 46 -20.39 6.07 -4.46
CA ARG A 46 -20.39 4.90 -3.56
C ARG A 46 -19.69 3.68 -4.17
N LYS A 47 -19.95 3.36 -5.44
CA LYS A 47 -19.31 2.24 -6.13
C LYS A 47 -17.78 2.32 -6.15
N GLN A 48 -17.23 3.51 -6.43
CA GLN A 48 -15.78 3.73 -6.43
C GLN A 48 -15.20 3.59 -5.03
N ILE A 49 -15.91 4.07 -4.00
CA ILE A 49 -15.46 3.96 -2.61
C ILE A 49 -15.45 2.50 -2.15
N GLU A 50 -16.47 1.72 -2.50
CA GLU A 50 -16.48 0.27 -2.23
C GLU A 50 -15.35 -0.45 -2.98
N GLU A 51 -15.05 -0.04 -4.21
CA GLU A 51 -13.93 -0.59 -4.99
C GLU A 51 -12.58 -0.28 -4.33
N ILE A 52 -12.36 0.96 -3.89
CA ILE A 52 -11.16 1.33 -3.11
C ILE A 52 -11.08 0.48 -1.84
N ARG A 53 -12.18 0.36 -1.08
CA ARG A 53 -12.19 -0.46 0.15
C ARG A 53 -11.86 -1.92 -0.12
N TYR A 54 -12.42 -2.49 -1.19
CA TYR A 54 -12.13 -3.85 -1.60
C TYR A 54 -10.63 -4.02 -1.93
N ILE A 55 -10.09 -3.13 -2.77
CA ILE A 55 -8.68 -3.16 -3.15
C ILE A 55 -7.80 -3.08 -1.91
N VAL A 56 -7.93 -2.03 -1.08
CA VAL A 56 -7.07 -1.86 0.10
C VAL A 56 -7.19 -3.04 1.07
N THR A 57 -8.40 -3.55 1.31
CA THR A 57 -8.61 -4.70 2.19
C THR A 57 -7.91 -5.94 1.65
N LYS A 58 -8.06 -6.21 0.35
CA LYS A 58 -7.37 -7.31 -0.33
C LYS A 58 -5.85 -7.12 -0.29
N SER A 59 -5.32 -5.91 -0.45
CA SER A 59 -3.87 -5.71 -0.46
C SER A 59 -3.20 -5.92 0.89
N ILE A 60 -3.92 -5.71 2.01
CA ILE A 60 -3.35 -5.82 3.36
C ILE A 60 -3.70 -7.12 4.09
N HIS A 61 -4.66 -7.92 3.59
CA HIS A 61 -5.21 -9.06 4.34
C HIS A 61 -4.16 -10.10 4.76
N ASN A 62 -3.11 -10.29 3.96
CA ASN A 62 -2.07 -11.28 4.20
C ASN A 62 -0.90 -10.76 5.04
N PHE A 63 -0.77 -9.43 5.23
CA PHE A 63 0.33 -8.86 6.00
C PHE A 63 0.44 -9.44 7.42
N PRO A 64 -0.64 -9.59 8.21
CA PRO A 64 -0.53 -10.17 9.56
C PRO A 64 0.07 -11.58 9.54
N ASN A 65 -0.41 -12.44 8.65
CA ASN A 65 0.06 -13.82 8.54
C ASN A 65 1.53 -13.88 8.08
N ASN A 66 1.87 -13.09 7.06
CA ASN A 66 3.21 -13.10 6.46
C ASN A 66 4.25 -12.37 7.31
N VAL A 67 3.82 -11.56 8.29
CA VAL A 67 4.69 -11.02 9.34
C VAL A 67 4.84 -12.02 10.49
N PHE A 68 3.75 -12.65 10.95
CA PHE A 68 3.77 -13.55 12.11
C PHE A 68 4.45 -14.90 11.83
N ASN A 69 4.05 -15.57 10.75
CA ASN A 69 4.63 -16.85 10.31
C ASN A 69 5.87 -16.68 9.41
N TYR A 70 6.33 -15.44 9.27
CA TYR A 70 7.41 -14.94 8.43
C TYR A 70 7.85 -15.84 7.26
N ASN A 71 7.35 -15.49 6.06
CA ASN A 71 7.87 -16.00 4.81
C ASN A 71 8.32 -14.83 3.93
N ARG A 72 9.64 -14.73 3.70
CA ARG A 72 10.26 -13.59 3.01
C ARG A 72 9.69 -13.36 1.62
N ASP A 73 9.62 -14.41 0.80
CA ASP A 73 9.15 -14.30 -0.59
C ASP A 73 7.67 -13.92 -0.66
N SER A 74 6.86 -14.49 0.24
CA SER A 74 5.43 -14.15 0.34
C SER A 74 5.24 -12.70 0.77
N LEU A 75 6.04 -12.22 1.73
CA LEU A 75 5.98 -10.83 2.19
C LEU A 75 6.44 -9.86 1.10
N ILE A 76 7.50 -10.17 0.35
CA ILE A 76 7.96 -9.39 -0.80
C ILE A 76 6.87 -9.32 -1.88
N ASN A 77 6.24 -10.47 -2.19
CA ASN A 77 5.16 -10.53 -3.17
C ASN A 77 3.98 -9.64 -2.74
N ASP A 78 3.53 -9.74 -1.49
CA ASP A 78 2.40 -8.94 -1.00
C ASP A 78 2.72 -7.44 -0.95
N LEU A 79 3.92 -7.07 -0.50
CA LEU A 79 4.37 -5.67 -0.52
C LEU A 79 4.41 -5.12 -1.96
N SER A 80 4.84 -5.94 -2.92
CA SER A 80 4.90 -5.57 -4.35
C SER A 80 3.51 -5.40 -4.96
N TRP A 81 2.55 -6.26 -4.59
CA TRP A 81 1.16 -6.13 -5.00
C TRP A 81 0.49 -4.92 -4.35
N PHE A 82 0.73 -4.66 -3.07
CA PHE A 82 0.22 -3.47 -2.38
C PHE A 82 0.64 -2.19 -3.11
N VAL A 83 1.89 -2.08 -3.56
CA VAL A 83 2.36 -0.95 -4.37
C VAL A 83 1.56 -0.79 -5.66
N CYS A 84 1.26 -1.89 -6.35
CA CYS A 84 0.49 -1.86 -7.61
C CYS A 84 -0.96 -1.45 -7.36
N ASP A 85 -1.57 -1.98 -6.30
CA ASP A 85 -2.94 -1.70 -5.90
C ASP A 85 -3.13 -0.24 -5.49
N MET A 86 -2.20 0.34 -4.73
CA MET A 86 -2.27 1.77 -4.37
C MET A 86 -2.09 2.69 -5.59
N ALA A 87 -1.21 2.32 -6.52
CA ALA A 87 -1.04 3.05 -7.77
C ALA A 87 -2.26 2.93 -8.69
N GLU A 88 -2.95 1.79 -8.68
CA GLU A 88 -4.23 1.63 -9.38
C GLU A 88 -5.29 2.56 -8.81
N ILE A 89 -5.40 2.64 -7.48
CA ILE A 89 -6.32 3.57 -6.82
C ILE A 89 -6.01 5.02 -7.21
N GLU A 90 -4.73 5.42 -7.17
CA GLU A 90 -4.30 6.78 -7.54
C GLU A 90 -4.65 7.12 -9.00
N ASN A 91 -4.39 6.21 -9.95
CA ASN A 91 -4.54 6.50 -11.37
C ASN A 91 -5.96 6.35 -11.91
N LYS A 92 -6.73 5.37 -11.41
CA LYS A 92 -8.04 5.03 -11.98
C LYS A 92 -9.23 5.54 -11.17
N LEU A 93 -9.07 5.73 -9.86
CA LEU A 93 -10.15 5.99 -8.93
C LEU A 93 -10.06 7.37 -8.29
N ILE A 94 -9.57 8.37 -9.04
CA ILE A 94 -9.42 9.77 -8.60
C ILE A 94 -10.72 10.26 -7.99
N THR A 95 -10.73 10.35 -6.67
CA THR A 95 -11.86 10.75 -5.84
C THR A 95 -11.30 11.46 -4.61
N GLU A 96 -12.17 12.09 -3.82
CA GLU A 96 -11.78 12.73 -2.57
C GLU A 96 -11.13 11.75 -1.56
N CYS A 97 -11.25 10.43 -1.81
CA CYS A 97 -10.55 9.39 -1.04
C CYS A 97 -9.03 9.38 -1.27
N THR A 98 -8.53 9.78 -2.44
CA THR A 98 -7.09 9.86 -2.70
C THR A 98 -6.47 11.15 -2.16
N ASP A 99 -7.30 12.13 -1.83
CA ASP A 99 -6.84 13.40 -1.23
C ASP A 99 -6.60 13.35 0.27
N THR A 100 -7.00 12.26 0.92
CA THR A 100 -6.84 12.09 2.37
C THR A 100 -5.36 12.11 2.78
N PRO A 101 -5.02 12.68 3.95
CA PRO A 101 -3.65 12.66 4.46
C PRO A 101 -3.06 11.26 4.57
N LEU A 102 -3.89 10.26 4.88
CA LEU A 102 -3.48 8.86 5.01
C LEU A 102 -3.09 8.27 3.65
N PHE A 103 -3.89 8.46 2.62
CA PHE A 103 -3.54 8.00 1.26
C PHE A 103 -2.24 8.66 0.78
N LYS A 104 -2.12 9.99 0.95
CA LYS A 104 -0.90 10.74 0.60
C LYS A 104 0.33 10.24 1.37
N SER A 105 0.16 9.88 2.64
CA SER A 105 1.25 9.30 3.45
C SER A 105 1.69 7.92 2.94
N ILE A 106 0.75 7.06 2.53
CA ILE A 106 1.07 5.76 1.92
C ILE A 106 1.84 5.97 0.62
N MET A 107 1.35 6.84 -0.26
CA MET A 107 2.01 7.12 -1.55
C MET A 107 3.39 7.75 -1.37
N PHE A 108 3.58 8.60 -0.36
CA PHE A 108 4.89 9.14 -0.01
C PHE A 108 5.88 8.04 0.39
N ASP A 109 5.47 7.09 1.26
CA ASP A 109 6.31 5.95 1.64
C ASP A 109 6.69 5.11 0.42
N ILE A 110 5.71 4.75 -0.42
CA ILE A 110 5.93 3.98 -1.66
C ILE A 110 6.96 4.67 -2.54
N ASN A 111 6.79 5.97 -2.79
CA ASN A 111 7.68 6.74 -3.65
C ASN A 111 9.11 6.81 -3.07
N ASN A 112 9.26 6.97 -1.76
CA ASN A 112 10.59 6.99 -1.13
C ASN A 112 11.27 5.63 -1.19
N ILE A 113 10.54 4.54 -0.95
CA ILE A 113 11.06 3.18 -1.06
C ILE A 113 11.49 2.88 -2.49
N LEU A 114 10.68 3.23 -3.50
CA LEU A 114 11.01 2.98 -4.89
C LEU A 114 12.19 3.83 -5.42
N LYS A 115 12.49 4.97 -4.78
CA LYS A 115 13.64 5.85 -5.09
C LYS A 115 14.93 5.46 -4.38
N SER A 116 14.85 4.82 -3.20
CA SER A 116 16.04 4.52 -2.38
C SER A 116 17.04 3.59 -3.08
N CYS A 117 16.60 2.81 -4.08
CA CYS A 117 17.44 1.90 -4.86
C CYS A 117 18.01 2.50 -6.17
N GLU A 118 17.67 3.73 -6.53
CA GLU A 118 18.26 4.41 -7.71
C GLU A 118 19.62 5.03 -7.36
N LYS A 119 19.82 5.46 -6.10
CA LYS A 119 21.06 6.10 -5.63
C LYS A 119 22.26 5.16 -5.46
N THR A 120 22.08 3.84 -5.60
CA THR A 120 23.15 2.84 -5.42
C THR A 120 23.85 2.45 -6.73
N ARG A 121 23.46 3.04 -7.87
CA ARG A 121 24.05 2.76 -9.20
C ARG A 121 25.06 3.82 -9.69
N GLU A 122 25.32 4.86 -8.89
CA GLU A 122 26.22 5.98 -9.26
C GLU A 122 27.55 5.98 -8.46
N LEU A 123 27.93 4.87 -7.83
CA LEU A 123 29.21 4.70 -7.13
C LEU A 123 30.00 3.51 -7.68
#